data_AF-X1C2K0-F1
#
_entry.id   AF-X1C2K0-F1
#
_cell.length_a   1.000
_cell.length_b   1.000
_cell.length_c   1.000
_cell.angle_alpha   90.00
_cell.angle_beta   90.00
_cell.angle_gamma   90.00
#
_symmetry.space_group_name_H-M   'P 1'
#
loop_
_entity.id
_entity.type
_entity.pdbx_description
1 polymer ?
#
loop_
_entity_poly.entity_id
_entity_poly.type
_entity_poly.pdbx_seq_one_letter_code
_entity_poly.pdbx_strand_id
1 'polypeptide(L)'
;VMEICDRILVLRGGEVVAEKIKKETSTRELVNLMVGREMLELLEKKKISAGEAVLEIKELTVANDKGLEAVKKVDLLVRKKEIVGLAGVSGNGQSELCQGMALMIMLVFLLLTEYKIKAVRK
;
A
#
# COMPACT_ATOMS: atom_id res chain seq x y z
N VAL A 1 10.84 -16.96 -7.99
CA VAL A 1 11.80 -17.05 -9.12
C VAL A 1 12.83 -18.15 -8.88
N MET A 2 13.74 -18.01 -7.91
CA MET A 2 14.79 -19.01 -7.64
C MET A 2 14.25 -20.40 -7.27
N GLU A 3 13.05 -20.49 -6.71
CA GLU A 3 12.45 -21.78 -6.33
C GLU A 3 11.83 -22.56 -7.49
N ILE A 4 11.39 -21.87 -8.55
CA ILE A 4 10.47 -22.45 -9.56
C ILE A 4 11.06 -22.41 -10.98
N CYS A 5 11.97 -21.46 -11.27
CA CYS A 5 12.45 -21.23 -12.63
C CYS A 5 13.81 -21.91 -12.90
N ASP A 6 14.01 -22.42 -14.13
CA ASP A 6 15.30 -22.94 -14.61
C ASP A 6 16.15 -21.88 -15.34
N ARG A 7 15.49 -21.07 -16.18
CA ARG A 7 16.07 -19.93 -16.92
C ARG A 7 15.37 -18.65 -16.52
N ILE A 8 16.14 -17.56 -16.46
CA ILE A 8 15.69 -16.26 -15.97
C ILE A 8 16.17 -15.20 -16.96
N LEU A 9 15.22 -14.47 -17.55
CA LEU A 9 15.49 -13.29 -18.37
C LEU A 9 15.19 -12.04 -17.55
N VAL A 10 16.14 -11.11 -17.50
CA VAL A 10 15.96 -9.83 -16.81
C VAL A 10 15.70 -8.74 -17.84
N LEU A 11 14.53 -8.11 -17.72
CA LEU A 11 14.10 -7.00 -18.56
C LEU A 11 14.31 -5.67 -17.82
N ARG A 12 14.87 -4.68 -18.50
CA ARG A 12 14.99 -3.31 -17.98
C ARG A 12 14.92 -2.32 -19.13
N GLY A 13 14.07 -1.31 -19.01
CA GLY A 13 13.88 -0.31 -20.07
C GLY A 13 13.25 -0.87 -21.35
N GLY A 14 12.53 -1.99 -21.26
CA GLY A 14 11.94 -2.67 -22.43
C GLY A 14 12.89 -3.62 -23.16
N GLU A 15 14.13 -3.74 -22.73
CA GLU A 15 15.15 -4.60 -23.34
C GLU A 15 15.61 -5.70 -22.39
N VAL A 16 16.07 -6.81 -22.95
CA VAL A 16 16.70 -7.90 -22.18
C VAL A 16 18.12 -7.48 -21.83
N VAL A 17 18.38 -7.28 -20.54
CA VAL A 17 19.70 -6.86 -20.03
C VAL A 17 20.54 -8.04 -19.53
N ALA A 18 19.93 -9.19 -19.27
CA ALA A 18 20.64 -10.40 -18.90
C ALA A 18 19.79 -11.66 -19.12
N GLU A 19 20.48 -12.76 -19.40
CA GLU A 19 19.95 -14.11 -19.32
C GLU A 19 20.79 -14.92 -18.34
N LYS A 20 20.13 -15.65 -17.43
CA LYS A 20 20.78 -16.45 -16.39
C LYS A 20 20.14 -17.82 -16.26
N ILE A 21 20.96 -18.82 -15.92
CA ILE A 21 20.50 -20.11 -15.43
C ILE A 21 20.40 -20.01 -13.90
N LYS A 22 19.35 -20.58 -13.30
CA LYS A 22 19.11 -20.54 -11.83
C LYS A 22 20.36 -20.87 -11.02
N LYS A 23 21.13 -21.89 -11.43
CA LYS A 23 22.32 -22.37 -10.70
C LYS A 23 23.48 -21.39 -10.70
N GLU A 24 23.46 -20.40 -11.58
CA GLU A 24 24.57 -19.47 -11.84
C GLU A 24 24.25 -18.05 -11.37
N THR A 25 23.14 -17.85 -10.65
CA THR A 25 22.70 -16.52 -10.20
C THR A 25 22.19 -16.57 -8.77
N SER A 26 22.12 -15.40 -8.14
CA SER A 26 21.52 -15.21 -6.83
C SER A 26 20.36 -14.22 -6.89
N THR A 27 19.48 -14.23 -5.88
CA THR A 27 18.43 -13.21 -5.73
C THR A 27 19.01 -11.80 -5.77
N ARG A 28 20.18 -11.58 -5.12
CA ARG A 28 20.84 -10.27 -5.07
C ARG A 28 21.31 -9.81 -6.46
N GLU A 29 21.93 -10.71 -7.21
CA GLU A 29 22.39 -10.43 -8.58
C GLU A 29 21.22 -10.08 -9.50
N LEU A 30 20.12 -10.84 -9.43
CA LEU A 30 18.92 -10.56 -10.21
C LEU A 30 18.33 -9.18 -9.88
N VAL A 31 18.27 -8.82 -8.59
CA VAL A 31 17.80 -7.49 -8.17
C VAL A 31 18.71 -6.38 -8.70
N ASN A 32 20.03 -6.56 -8.65
CA ASN A 32 20.98 -5.59 -9.21
C ASN A 32 20.77 -5.41 -10.72
N LEU A 33 20.53 -6.50 -11.46
CA LEU A 33 20.24 -6.45 -12.89
C LEU A 33 18.91 -5.71 -13.18
N MET A 34 17.87 -5.99 -12.39
CA MET A 34 16.55 -5.35 -12.51
C MET A 34 16.61 -3.83 -12.26
N VAL A 35 17.33 -3.39 -11.22
CA VAL A 35 17.39 -1.98 -10.82
C VAL A 35 18.52 -1.22 -11.54
N GLY A 36 19.52 -1.93 -12.07
CA GLY A 36 20.66 -1.37 -12.81
C GLY A 36 21.73 -0.68 -11.97
N ARG A 37 21.78 -1.01 -10.68
CA ARG A 37 22.81 -0.53 -9.75
C ARG A 37 23.05 -1.58 -8.68
N GLU A 38 24.22 -1.55 -8.05
CA GLU A 38 24.44 -2.37 -6.87
C GLU A 38 23.51 -1.91 -5.75
N MET A 39 22.72 -2.86 -5.25
CA MET A 39 21.91 -2.66 -4.07
C MET A 39 22.83 -2.71 -2.84
N LEU A 40 23.07 -1.53 -2.27
CA LEU A 40 23.63 -1.39 -0.92
C LEU A 40 22.72 -2.16 0.04
N GLU A 41 23.32 -2.80 1.05
CA GLU A 41 22.55 -3.51 2.07
C GLU A 41 21.38 -2.66 2.56
N LEU A 42 20.24 -3.31 2.77
CA LEU A 42 19.03 -2.67 3.29
C LEU A 42 19.44 -1.84 4.52
N LEU A 43 19.46 -0.52 4.36
CA LEU A 43 19.74 0.39 5.46
C LEU A 43 18.82 0.00 6.62
N GLU A 44 19.40 -0.30 7.78
CA GLU A 44 18.63 -0.49 8.99
C GLU A 44 17.85 0.79 9.26
N LYS A 45 16.55 0.75 8.97
CA LYS A 45 15.67 1.85 9.28
C LYS A 45 15.64 1.99 10.80
N LYS A 46 16.06 3.15 11.32
CA LYS A 46 15.90 3.47 12.74
C LYS A 46 14.45 3.22 13.13
N LYS A 47 14.23 2.49 14.23
CA LYS A 47 12.88 2.30 14.78
C LYS A 47 12.33 3.67 15.18
N ILE A 48 11.20 4.04 14.60
CA ILE A 48 10.48 5.27 14.91
C ILE A 48 9.31 4.88 15.82
N SER A 49 9.14 5.57 16.94
CA SER A 49 7.97 5.38 17.79
C SER A 49 6.70 5.93 17.13
N ALA A 50 5.61 5.18 17.22
CA ALA A 50 4.29 5.62 16.77
C ALA A 50 3.88 6.87 17.57
N GLY A 51 3.31 7.85 16.88
CA GLY A 51 2.80 9.06 17.50
C GLY A 51 1.33 8.95 17.93
N GLU A 52 0.68 10.09 18.01
CA GLU A 52 -0.77 10.18 18.26
C GLU A 52 -1.59 9.59 17.10
N ALA A 53 -2.83 9.18 17.40
CA ALA A 53 -3.77 8.69 16.40
C ALA A 53 -4.11 9.81 15.40
N VAL A 54 -4.11 9.49 14.10
CA VAL A 54 -4.49 10.40 13.01
C VAL A 54 -5.71 9.93 12.24
N LEU A 55 -6.05 8.66 12.37
CA LEU A 55 -7.26 8.07 11.82
C LEU A 55 -7.73 6.97 12.77
N GLU A 56 -8.99 7.03 13.16
CA GLU A 56 -9.66 5.97 13.93
C GLU A 56 -10.98 5.66 13.22
N ILE A 57 -11.14 4.39 12.86
CA ILE A 57 -12.32 3.84 12.19
C ILE A 57 -12.87 2.76 13.10
N LYS A 58 -14.19 2.78 13.31
CA LYS A 58 -14.91 1.78 14.11
C LYS A 58 -16.05 1.18 13.30
N GLU A 59 -16.14 -0.14 13.33
CA GLU A 59 -17.17 -0.97 12.71
C GLU A 59 -17.49 -0.61 11.24
N LEU A 60 -16.49 -0.22 10.46
CA LEU A 60 -16.71 0.18 9.07
C LEU A 60 -17.17 -1.01 8.24
N THR A 61 -18.32 -0.83 7.59
CA THR A 61 -18.90 -1.76 6.63
C THR A 61 -19.03 -1.05 5.29
N VAL A 62 -18.54 -1.69 4.23
CA VAL A 62 -18.55 -1.11 2.88
C VAL A 62 -19.16 -2.12 1.92
N ALA A 63 -20.11 -1.66 1.12
CA ALA A 63 -20.69 -2.46 0.05
C ALA A 63 -19.83 -2.41 -1.21
N ASN A 64 -19.81 -3.48 -1.99
CA ASN A 64 -19.30 -3.45 -3.37
C ASN A 64 -20.35 -2.88 -4.33
N ASP A 65 -19.98 -2.84 -5.61
CA ASP A 65 -20.81 -2.47 -6.75
C ASP A 65 -22.10 -3.31 -6.90
N LYS A 66 -22.16 -4.50 -6.31
CA LYS A 66 -23.32 -5.40 -6.29
C LYS A 66 -24.21 -5.21 -5.05
N GLY A 67 -23.90 -4.25 -4.19
CA GLY A 67 -24.63 -4.01 -2.94
C GLY A 67 -24.39 -5.06 -1.86
N LEU A 68 -23.40 -5.94 -2.01
CA LEU A 68 -23.01 -6.92 -1.01
C LEU A 68 -21.93 -6.33 -0.10
N GLU A 69 -21.90 -6.71 1.18
CA GLU A 69 -20.83 -6.31 2.11
C GLU A 69 -19.48 -6.86 1.64
N ALA A 70 -18.63 -5.97 1.11
CA ALA A 70 -17.25 -6.28 0.73
C ALA A 70 -16.31 -6.20 1.94
N VAL A 71 -16.63 -5.29 2.86
CA VAL A 71 -15.94 -5.10 4.13
C VAL A 71 -17.00 -5.13 5.22
N LYS A 72 -16.77 -5.88 6.28
CA LYS A 72 -17.75 -6.09 7.36
C LYS A 72 -17.13 -5.72 8.71
N LYS A 73 -17.65 -4.66 9.34
CA LYS A 73 -17.32 -4.23 10.71
C LYS A 73 -15.82 -4.18 11.00
N VAL A 74 -15.04 -3.49 10.17
CA VAL A 74 -13.60 -3.34 10.37
C VAL A 74 -13.28 -2.15 11.27
N ASP A 75 -12.44 -2.40 12.26
CA ASP A 75 -11.78 -1.38 13.08
C ASP A 75 -10.37 -1.13 12.55
N LEU A 76 -9.98 0.14 12.44
CA LEU A 76 -8.64 0.53 12.01
C LEU A 76 -8.17 1.77 12.78
N LEU A 77 -6.97 1.68 13.32
CA LEU A 77 -6.29 2.80 13.96
C LEU A 77 -4.97 3.05 13.23
N VAL A 78 -4.77 4.27 12.75
CA VAL A 78 -3.50 4.71 12.15
C VAL A 78 -2.94 5.86 12.97
N ARG A 79 -1.66 5.76 13.33
CA ARG A 79 -0.94 6.75 14.12
C ARG A 79 0.05 7.54 13.27
N LYS A 80 0.45 8.71 13.77
CA LYS A 80 1.53 9.50 13.15
C LYS A 80 2.77 8.62 12.98
N LYS A 81 3.41 8.75 11.82
CA LYS A 81 4.63 8.05 11.40
C LYS A 81 4.46 6.57 11.05
N GLU A 82 3.22 6.07 10.99
CA GLU A 82 2.94 4.73 10.44
C GLU A 82 2.73 4.78 8.93
N ILE A 83 3.20 3.74 8.25
CA ILE A 83 2.84 3.44 6.87
C ILE A 83 2.10 2.11 6.92
N VAL A 84 0.81 2.13 6.60
CA VAL A 84 -0.05 0.94 6.64
C VAL A 84 -0.23 0.42 5.23
N GLY A 85 0.09 -0.86 5.02
CA GLY A 85 -0.16 -1.58 3.78
C GLY A 85 -1.35 -2.53 3.95
N LEU A 86 -2.33 -2.46 3.05
CA LEU A 86 -3.43 -3.42 2.98
C LEU A 86 -3.07 -4.52 1.98
N ALA A 87 -2.85 -5.73 2.45
CA ALA A 87 -2.53 -6.90 1.63
C ALA A 87 -3.67 -7.94 1.67
N GLY A 88 -3.84 -8.71 0.60
CA GLY A 88 -4.96 -9.63 0.44
C GLY A 88 -5.05 -10.20 -0.98
N VAL A 89 -5.90 -11.21 -1.15
CA VAL A 89 -6.23 -11.76 -2.47
C VAL A 89 -7.28 -10.87 -3.15
N SER A 90 -7.24 -10.80 -4.48
CA SER A 90 -8.25 -10.08 -5.26
C SER A 90 -9.66 -10.50 -4.87
N GLY A 91 -10.51 -9.52 -4.58
CA GLY A 91 -11.90 -9.74 -4.15
C GLY A 91 -12.13 -9.64 -2.63
N ASN A 92 -11.09 -9.46 -1.82
CA ASN A 92 -11.22 -9.35 -0.35
C ASN A 92 -11.57 -7.94 0.16
N GLY A 93 -12.07 -7.04 -0.70
CA GLY A 93 -12.57 -5.74 -0.24
C GLY A 93 -11.50 -4.65 -0.03
N GLN A 94 -10.24 -4.87 -0.44
CA GLN A 94 -9.17 -3.87 -0.23
C GLN A 94 -9.43 -2.55 -0.95
N SER A 95 -9.94 -2.61 -2.17
CA SER A 95 -10.28 -1.43 -2.97
C SER A 95 -11.48 -0.71 -2.38
N GLU A 96 -12.49 -1.47 -1.97
CA GLU A 96 -13.72 -1.00 -1.34
C GLU A 96 -13.41 -0.31 0.00
N LEU A 97 -12.55 -0.91 0.83
CA LEU A 97 -12.06 -0.29 2.06
C LEU A 97 -11.35 1.03 1.79
N CYS A 98 -10.39 1.05 0.85
CA CYS A 98 -9.67 2.27 0.48
C CYS A 98 -10.61 3.38 0.00
N GLN A 99 -11.57 3.04 -0.86
CA GLN A 99 -12.55 3.99 -1.39
C GLN A 99 -13.48 4.50 -0.29
N GLY A 100 -14.02 3.61 0.54
CA GLY A 100 -14.87 4.00 1.67
C GLY A 100 -14.16 4.97 2.62
N MET A 101 -12.90 4.67 2.96
CA MET A 101 -12.06 5.55 3.77
C MET A 101 -11.82 6.91 3.10
N ALA A 102 -11.47 6.93 1.81
CA ALA A 102 -11.22 8.16 1.08
C ALA A 102 -12.46 9.06 1.01
N LEU A 103 -13.64 8.47 0.77
CA LEU A 103 -14.92 9.18 0.76
C LEU A 103 -15.26 9.77 2.13
N MET A 104 -15.05 9.03 3.22
CA MET A 104 -15.27 9.53 4.58
C MET A 104 -14.36 10.73 4.89
N ILE A 105 -13.05 10.61 4.58
CA ILE A 105 -12.09 11.70 4.80
C ILE A 105 -12.49 12.93 3.99
N MET A 106 -12.89 12.75 2.73
CA MET A 106 -13.34 13.83 1.86
C MET A 106 -14.62 14.50 2.39
N LEU A 107 -15.60 13.71 2.85
CA LEU A 107 -16.84 14.22 3.43
C LEU A 107 -16.57 15.03 4.71
N VAL A 108 -15.71 14.54 5.60
CA VAL A 108 -15.31 15.26 6.81
C VAL A 108 -14.62 16.57 6.45
N PHE A 109 -13.73 16.56 5.45
CA PHE A 109 -13.06 17.77 4.99
C PHE A 109 -14.04 18.81 4.43
N LEU A 110 -15.03 18.37 3.63
CA LEU A 110 -16.08 19.23 3.09
C LEU A 110 -16.91 19.87 4.21
N LEU A 111 -17.37 19.06 5.17
CA LEU A 111 -18.17 19.52 6.31
C LEU A 111 -17.42 20.53 7.18
N LEU A 112 -16.14 20.28 7.47
CA LEU A 112 -15.31 21.21 8.24
C LEU A 112 -15.07 22.52 7.50
N THR A 113 -14.92 22.46 6.17
CA THR A 113 -14.75 23.66 5.34
C THR A 113 -16.02 24.49 5.32
N GLU A 114 -17.19 23.87 5.12
CA GLU A 114 -18.48 24.57 5.20
C GLU A 114 -18.71 25.18 6.59
N TYR A 115 -18.38 24.46 7.66
CA TYR A 115 -18.55 24.95 9.03
C TYR A 115 -17.68 26.18 9.29
N LYS A 116 -16.42 26.16 8.85
CA LYS A 116 -15.52 27.33 8.95
C LYS A 116 -16.05 28.52 8.15
N ILE A 117 -16.58 28.31 6.95
CA ILE A 117 -17.17 29.38 6.13
C ILE A 117 -18.38 30.00 6.84
N LYS A 118 -19.24 29.19 7.47
CA LYS A 118 -20.38 29.68 8.25
C LYS A 118 -19.96 30.44 9.51
N ALA A 119 -18.87 30.02 10.17
CA ALA A 119 -18.36 30.66 11.38
C ALA A 119 -17.73 32.04 11.13
N VAL A 120 -17.09 32.25 9.97
CA VAL A 120 -16.45 33.54 9.60
C VAL A 120 -17.45 34.58 9.08
N ARG A 121 -18.65 34.17 8.66
CA ARG A 121 -19.71 35.05 8.16
C ARG A 121 -20.66 35.61 9.24
N LYS A 122 -20.44 35.25 10.51
CA LYS A 122 -21.11 35.87 11.67
C LYS A 122 -20.17 36.87 12.32
#